data_AF-V8NXM1-F1
#
_entry.id   AF-V8NXM1-F1
#
_cell.length_a   1.000
_cell.length_b   1.000
_cell.length_c   1.000
_cell.angle_alpha   90.00
_cell.angle_beta   90.00
_cell.angle_gamma   90.00
#
_symmetry.space_group_name_H-M   'P 1'
#
loop_
_entity.id
_entity.type
_entity.pdbx_description
1 polymer ?
#
loop_
_entity_poly.entity_id
_entity_poly.type
_entity_poly.pdbx_seq_one_letter_code
_entity_poly.pdbx_strand_id
1 'polypeptide(L)'
;VFKLISAAAIGVGAGSYRGVIVAQQLDRVILKCVEFFSLIRRLIGSRSSKTFKPKKNIPEGSHQYELLKHAEATLGSGNLRMAVMLPEGEDLNEWVAVNTVDFFNQINMLYGTITDFCTEESYGTNIKKPIKCSAPKYIDYLMTWVQDQLDDETLFPSKIGVPFPKNFMSVAKTILKRLFRVYAHIYHQHFDPVIQLQEEAHLNTSFKHFIFFVQEFNLIDRRELAPLQELIEKLTSKDR
;
A
#
# COMPACT_ATOMS: atom_id res chain seq x y z
N VAL A 1 -8.85 -10.97 -13.54
CA VAL A 1 -7.40 -10.89 -13.20
C VAL A 1 -6.75 -12.28 -13.13
N PHE A 2 -7.13 -13.19 -12.21
CA PHE A 2 -6.56 -14.55 -12.14
C PHE A 2 -6.71 -15.41 -13.42
N LYS A 3 -7.80 -15.25 -14.19
CA LYS A 3 -7.95 -15.92 -15.50
C LYS A 3 -7.05 -15.36 -16.62
N LEU A 4 -6.59 -14.12 -16.49
CA LEU A 4 -5.71 -13.47 -17.47
C LEU A 4 -4.23 -13.80 -17.22
N ILE A 5 -3.84 -13.94 -15.95
CA ILE A 5 -2.48 -14.34 -15.55
C ILE A 5 -2.26 -15.84 -15.81
N SER A 6 -3.28 -16.68 -15.63
CA SER A 6 -3.20 -18.12 -15.92
C SER A 6 -3.13 -18.42 -17.43
N ALA A 7 -3.70 -17.58 -18.29
CA ALA A 7 -3.64 -17.74 -19.74
C ALA A 7 -2.23 -17.47 -20.32
N ALA A 8 -1.44 -16.59 -19.69
CA ALA A 8 -0.07 -16.30 -20.11
C ALA A 8 0.90 -17.47 -19.83
N ALA A 9 0.60 -18.31 -18.83
CA ALA A 9 1.43 -19.47 -18.46
C ALA A 9 1.28 -20.68 -19.39
N ILE A 10 0.19 -20.77 -20.17
CA ILE A 10 -0.09 -21.92 -21.06
C ILE A 10 0.66 -21.79 -22.41
N GLY A 11 1.21 -20.61 -22.73
CA GLY A 11 1.84 -20.31 -24.01
C GLY A 11 3.34 -20.66 -24.15
N VAL A 12 4.02 -21.07 -23.08
CA VAL A 12 5.47 -21.38 -23.13
C VAL A 12 5.67 -22.89 -23.07
N GLY A 13 6.08 -23.47 -24.20
CA GLY A 13 6.22 -24.91 -24.40
C GLY A 13 6.94 -25.64 -23.25
N ALA A 14 6.32 -26.71 -22.79
CA ALA A 14 6.67 -27.55 -21.64
C ALA A 14 7.96 -28.38 -21.79
N GLY A 15 8.99 -27.89 -22.50
CA GLY A 15 10.15 -28.69 -22.90
C GLY A 15 11.53 -28.17 -22.50
N SER A 16 11.66 -27.05 -21.79
CA SER A 16 12.97 -26.47 -21.44
C SER A 16 13.21 -26.44 -19.94
N TYR A 17 14.40 -26.85 -19.49
CA TYR A 17 14.91 -26.66 -18.12
C TYR A 17 14.79 -25.19 -17.64
N ARG A 18 14.76 -24.21 -18.56
CA ARG A 18 14.46 -22.79 -18.29
C ARG A 18 13.02 -22.53 -17.84
N GLY A 19 12.04 -23.30 -18.32
CA GLY A 19 10.63 -23.18 -17.94
C GLY A 19 10.36 -23.69 -16.52
N VAL A 20 11.10 -24.70 -16.08
CA VAL A 20 10.96 -25.28 -14.72
C VAL A 20 11.53 -24.36 -13.65
N ILE A 21 12.64 -23.66 -13.91
CA ILE A 21 13.27 -22.75 -12.95
C ILE A 21 12.52 -21.40 -12.87
N VAL A 22 12.03 -20.89 -14.01
CA VAL A 22 11.17 -19.68 -14.04
C VAL A 22 9.82 -19.97 -13.38
N ALA A 23 9.23 -21.14 -13.60
CA ALA A 23 8.06 -21.60 -12.86
C ALA A 23 8.35 -21.73 -11.37
N GLN A 24 9.49 -22.29 -10.93
CA GLN A 24 9.80 -22.42 -9.51
C GLN A 24 10.05 -21.10 -8.77
N GLN A 25 10.59 -20.07 -9.45
CA GLN A 25 10.83 -18.75 -8.84
C GLN A 25 9.56 -17.86 -8.87
N LEU A 26 8.79 -17.89 -9.96
CA LEU A 26 7.45 -17.28 -10.02
C LEU A 26 6.48 -17.99 -9.09
N ASP A 27 6.52 -19.31 -8.95
CA ASP A 27 5.69 -20.06 -8.02
C ASP A 27 6.04 -19.73 -6.57
N ARG A 28 7.28 -19.37 -6.23
CA ARG A 28 7.65 -18.94 -4.87
C ARG A 28 7.16 -17.52 -4.56
N VAL A 29 7.24 -16.60 -5.51
CA VAL A 29 6.73 -15.22 -5.34
C VAL A 29 5.21 -15.20 -5.39
N ILE A 30 4.60 -15.97 -6.29
CA ILE A 30 3.14 -16.16 -6.39
C ILE A 30 2.62 -16.96 -5.19
N LEU A 31 3.32 -17.98 -4.67
CA LEU A 31 2.94 -18.62 -3.39
C LEU A 31 3.00 -17.61 -2.26
N LYS A 32 4.05 -16.78 -2.17
CA LYS A 32 4.15 -15.75 -1.12
C LYS A 32 3.04 -14.70 -1.25
N CYS A 33 2.67 -14.27 -2.46
CA CYS A 33 1.53 -13.38 -2.70
C CYS A 33 0.19 -14.07 -2.41
N VAL A 34 -0.01 -15.32 -2.81
CA VAL A 34 -1.24 -16.09 -2.54
C VAL A 34 -1.37 -16.44 -1.06
N GLU A 35 -0.26 -16.75 -0.37
CA GLU A 35 -0.22 -16.94 1.08
C GLU A 35 -0.43 -15.62 1.81
N PHE A 36 0.10 -14.50 1.33
CA PHE A 36 -0.17 -13.16 1.87
C PHE A 36 -1.65 -12.77 1.69
N PHE A 37 -2.23 -12.92 0.49
CA PHE A 37 -3.66 -12.72 0.25
C PHE A 37 -4.53 -13.70 1.05
N SER A 38 -4.09 -14.96 1.23
CA SER A 38 -4.78 -15.96 2.06
C SER A 38 -4.65 -15.67 3.56
N LEU A 39 -3.54 -15.09 4.00
CA LEU A 39 -3.26 -14.65 5.37
C LEU A 39 -4.09 -13.40 5.69
N ILE A 40 -4.13 -12.43 4.79
CA ILE A 40 -5.04 -11.27 4.84
C ILE A 40 -6.49 -11.76 4.95
N ARG A 41 -6.92 -12.70 4.09
CA ARG A 41 -8.26 -13.31 4.13
C ARG A 41 -8.55 -14.07 5.42
N ARG A 42 -7.56 -14.74 6.02
CA ARG A 42 -7.68 -15.44 7.32
C ARG A 42 -7.72 -14.47 8.51
N LEU A 43 -6.96 -13.40 8.48
CA LEU A 43 -6.94 -12.34 9.51
C LEU A 43 -8.28 -11.56 9.54
N ILE A 44 -8.98 -11.48 8.40
CA ILE A 44 -10.31 -10.89 8.28
C ILE A 44 -11.42 -11.78 8.89
N GLY A 45 -11.15 -13.06 9.16
CA GLY A 45 -12.17 -14.08 9.44
C GLY A 45 -12.53 -14.39 10.91
N SER A 46 -12.03 -13.68 11.93
CA SER A 46 -12.31 -14.03 13.33
C SER A 46 -12.81 -12.86 14.16
N ARG A 47 -14.14 -12.82 14.39
CA ARG A 47 -14.80 -11.91 15.33
C ARG A 47 -14.67 -12.45 16.76
N SER A 48 -14.15 -11.63 17.68
CA SER A 48 -14.52 -11.67 19.10
C SER A 48 -14.28 -10.31 19.76
N SER A 49 -15.36 -9.72 20.24
CA SER A 49 -15.48 -8.41 20.86
C SER A 49 -14.88 -8.35 22.27
N LYS A 50 -14.04 -7.35 22.57
CA LYS A 50 -14.05 -6.60 23.85
C LYS A 50 -13.55 -5.16 23.65
N THR A 51 -14.45 -4.21 23.91
CA THR A 51 -14.27 -2.76 23.76
C THR A 51 -13.42 -2.19 24.89
N PHE A 52 -12.35 -1.45 24.56
CA PHE A 52 -11.57 -0.64 25.51
C PHE A 52 -11.85 0.86 25.26
N LYS A 53 -11.88 1.68 26.31
CA LYS A 53 -12.18 3.12 26.25
C LYS A 53 -10.89 3.96 26.20
N PRO A 54 -10.70 4.87 25.22
CA PRO A 54 -9.52 5.74 25.19
C PRO A 54 -9.70 7.01 26.04
N LYS A 55 -8.63 7.47 26.70
CA LYS A 55 -8.51 8.81 27.31
C LYS A 55 -7.94 9.82 26.28
N LYS A 56 -8.41 11.07 26.39
CA LYS A 56 -8.41 12.18 25.42
C LYS A 56 -7.07 12.90 25.17
N ASN A 57 -6.99 13.54 23.99
CA ASN A 57 -6.63 14.97 23.79
C ASN A 57 -7.04 15.52 22.39
N ILE A 58 -8.15 15.07 21.81
CA ILE A 58 -8.70 15.59 20.53
C ILE A 58 -10.11 16.13 20.81
N PRO A 59 -10.54 17.28 20.24
CA PRO A 59 -11.91 17.74 20.35
C PRO A 59 -12.87 16.63 19.88
N GLU A 60 -13.69 16.14 20.81
CA GLU A 60 -14.72 15.14 20.52
C GLU A 60 -15.69 15.71 19.47
N GLY A 61 -15.88 14.99 18.36
CA GLY A 61 -16.70 15.42 17.22
C GLY A 61 -15.95 16.06 16.05
N SER A 62 -14.62 16.15 16.09
CA SER A 62 -13.84 16.50 14.89
C SER A 62 -13.78 15.34 13.89
N HIS A 63 -13.70 15.63 12.59
CA HIS A 63 -13.51 14.62 11.53
C HIS A 63 -12.33 13.68 11.82
N GLN A 64 -11.24 14.24 12.34
CA GLN A 64 -10.05 13.50 12.78
C GLN A 64 -10.34 12.58 13.98
N TYR A 65 -11.18 12.99 14.94
CA TYR A 65 -11.59 12.14 16.05
C TYR A 65 -12.39 10.91 15.58
N GLU A 66 -13.31 11.09 14.64
CA GLU A 66 -14.14 10.01 14.10
C GLU A 66 -13.30 9.01 13.30
N LEU A 67 -12.46 9.51 12.39
CA LEU A 67 -11.42 8.74 11.69
C LEU A 67 -10.67 7.78 12.63
N LEU A 68 -10.16 8.32 13.73
CA LEU A 68 -9.35 7.56 14.67
C LEU A 68 -10.17 6.51 15.43
N LYS A 69 -11.43 6.79 15.77
CA LYS A 69 -12.32 5.84 16.43
C LYS A 69 -12.62 4.63 15.55
N HIS A 70 -12.86 4.85 14.26
CA HIS A 70 -13.10 3.76 13.30
C HIS A 70 -11.84 2.94 13.04
N ALA A 71 -10.67 3.59 12.95
CA ALA A 71 -9.39 2.91 12.81
C ALA A 71 -9.08 1.96 13.97
N GLU A 72 -9.42 2.33 15.19
CA GLU A 72 -9.19 1.50 16.38
C GLU A 72 -10.04 0.21 16.40
N ALA A 73 -11.25 0.24 15.82
CA ALA A 73 -12.21 -0.85 15.85
C ALA A 73 -11.84 -2.03 14.92
N THR A 74 -10.98 -1.80 13.92
CA THR A 74 -10.65 -2.81 12.88
C THR A 74 -9.27 -3.44 13.02
N LEU A 75 -8.50 -3.07 14.05
CA LEU A 75 -7.13 -3.56 14.26
C LEU A 75 -7.13 -4.97 14.88
N GLY A 76 -7.12 -5.99 14.03
CA GLY A 76 -6.82 -7.38 14.40
C GLY A 76 -5.36 -7.61 14.81
N SER A 77 -5.11 -8.71 15.53
CA SER A 77 -3.88 -9.02 16.30
C SER A 77 -2.70 -9.60 15.49
N GLY A 78 -2.56 -9.27 14.21
CA GLY A 78 -1.43 -9.75 13.39
C GLY A 78 -0.19 -8.88 13.59
N ASN A 79 0.96 -9.47 13.95
CA ASN A 79 2.23 -8.76 14.08
C ASN A 79 2.83 -8.47 12.69
N LEU A 80 2.26 -7.47 12.00
CA LEU A 80 2.68 -7.03 10.66
C LEU A 80 4.13 -6.51 10.64
N ARG A 81 4.71 -6.18 11.80
CA ARG A 81 6.09 -5.69 11.90
C ARG A 81 7.12 -6.74 11.50
N MET A 82 6.87 -8.02 11.83
CA MET A 82 7.77 -9.10 11.40
C MET A 82 7.65 -9.39 9.91
N ALA A 83 6.47 -9.16 9.32
CA ALA A 83 6.21 -9.46 7.92
C ALA A 83 6.95 -8.54 6.95
N VAL A 84 7.38 -7.35 7.39
CA VAL A 84 8.08 -6.38 6.54
C VAL A 84 9.60 -6.52 6.56
N MET A 85 10.16 -7.30 7.49
CA MET A 85 11.61 -7.44 7.62
C MET A 85 12.22 -8.10 6.38
N LEU A 86 13.43 -7.67 6.03
CA LEU A 86 14.19 -8.30 4.95
C LEU A 86 14.51 -9.76 5.34
N PRO A 87 14.08 -10.76 4.55
CA PRO A 87 14.43 -12.14 4.85
C PRO A 87 15.94 -12.40 4.72
N GLU A 88 16.45 -13.35 5.49
CA GLU A 88 17.88 -13.68 5.47
C GLU A 88 18.33 -14.15 4.08
N GLY A 89 19.38 -13.52 3.55
CA GLY A 89 19.96 -13.86 2.26
C GLY A 89 19.27 -13.23 1.04
N GLU A 90 18.20 -12.46 1.22
CA GLU A 90 17.52 -11.74 0.12
C GLU A 90 18.19 -10.39 -0.17
N ASP A 91 18.08 -9.92 -1.41
CA ASP A 91 18.56 -8.60 -1.81
C ASP A 91 17.58 -7.49 -1.37
N LEU A 92 18.12 -6.39 -0.84
CA LEU A 92 17.32 -5.28 -0.35
C LEU A 92 16.53 -4.58 -1.47
N ASN A 93 17.11 -4.42 -2.66
CA ASN A 93 16.44 -3.75 -3.76
C ASN A 93 15.32 -4.61 -4.33
N GLU A 94 15.53 -5.93 -4.44
CA GLU A 94 14.47 -6.88 -4.80
C GLU A 94 13.30 -6.83 -3.81
N TRP A 95 13.60 -6.86 -2.51
CA TRP A 95 12.58 -6.80 -1.47
C TRP A 95 11.77 -5.49 -1.51
N VAL A 96 12.47 -4.36 -1.70
CA VAL A 96 11.83 -3.04 -1.86
C VAL A 96 11.02 -2.96 -3.15
N ALA A 97 11.50 -3.53 -4.26
CA ALA A 97 10.80 -3.51 -5.53
C ALA A 97 9.47 -4.26 -5.45
N VAL A 98 9.49 -5.51 -4.96
CA VAL A 98 8.29 -6.36 -4.83
C VAL A 98 7.25 -5.67 -3.95
N ASN A 99 7.65 -5.16 -2.79
CA ASN A 99 6.72 -4.49 -1.89
C ASN A 99 6.21 -3.15 -2.47
N THR A 100 7.04 -2.41 -3.21
CA THR A 100 6.60 -1.16 -3.86
C THR A 100 5.50 -1.42 -4.89
N VAL A 101 5.65 -2.47 -5.71
CA VAL A 101 4.62 -2.92 -6.66
C VAL A 101 3.34 -3.35 -5.93
N ASP A 102 3.48 -4.12 -4.85
CA ASP A 102 2.33 -4.56 -4.05
C ASP A 102 1.55 -3.38 -3.43
N PHE A 103 2.25 -2.38 -2.89
CA PHE A 103 1.61 -1.18 -2.35
C PHE A 103 0.92 -0.37 -3.44
N PHE A 104 1.55 -0.21 -4.61
CA PHE A 104 0.91 0.47 -5.73
C PHE A 104 -0.40 -0.24 -6.12
N ASN A 105 -0.38 -1.56 -6.27
CA ASN A 105 -1.57 -2.35 -6.62
C ASN A 105 -2.68 -2.24 -5.56
N GLN A 106 -2.33 -2.34 -4.28
CA GLN A 106 -3.30 -2.21 -3.19
C GLN A 106 -3.95 -0.82 -3.17
N ILE A 107 -3.16 0.24 -3.31
CA ILE A 107 -3.66 1.62 -3.34
C ILE A 107 -4.50 1.87 -4.58
N ASN A 108 -4.10 1.33 -5.74
CA ASN A 108 -4.87 1.46 -6.97
C ASN A 108 -6.25 0.82 -6.83
N MET A 109 -6.32 -0.37 -6.23
CA MET A 109 -7.58 -1.05 -5.95
C MET A 109 -8.44 -0.26 -4.94
N LEU A 110 -7.85 0.21 -3.83
CA LEU A 110 -8.55 1.01 -2.82
C LEU A 110 -9.06 2.34 -3.38
N TYR A 111 -8.28 3.02 -4.23
CA TYR A 111 -8.71 4.26 -4.83
C TYR A 111 -9.79 4.02 -5.90
N GLY A 112 -9.72 2.89 -6.61
CA GLY A 112 -10.72 2.49 -7.59
C GLY A 112 -12.13 2.32 -7.01
N THR A 113 -12.29 1.97 -5.73
CA THR A 113 -13.62 1.83 -5.11
C THR A 113 -14.25 3.16 -4.73
N ILE A 114 -13.44 4.21 -4.56
CA ILE A 114 -13.90 5.54 -4.15
C ILE A 114 -13.84 6.58 -5.28
N THR A 115 -13.40 6.19 -6.48
CA THR A 115 -13.15 7.13 -7.60
C THR A 115 -14.41 7.91 -7.98
N ASP A 116 -15.59 7.28 -7.93
CA ASP A 116 -16.88 7.90 -8.22
C ASP A 116 -17.26 8.99 -7.21
N PHE A 117 -16.66 8.97 -6.01
CA PHE A 117 -16.86 9.97 -4.95
C PHE A 117 -15.81 11.09 -5.00
N CYS A 118 -14.76 10.95 -5.80
CA CYS A 118 -13.67 11.91 -5.93
C CYS A 118 -13.94 12.84 -7.12
N THR A 119 -14.61 13.97 -6.87
CA THR A 119 -15.03 14.91 -7.91
C THR A 119 -14.07 16.10 -8.02
N GLU A 120 -14.26 16.93 -9.05
CA GLU A 120 -13.49 18.16 -9.23
C GLU A 120 -13.75 19.21 -8.12
N GLU A 121 -14.75 19.00 -7.29
CA GLU A 121 -15.07 19.87 -6.14
C GLU A 121 -14.41 19.41 -4.85
N SER A 122 -13.85 18.19 -4.79
CA SER A 122 -13.23 17.57 -3.61
C SER A 122 -11.89 18.22 -3.18
N TYR A 123 -11.65 19.48 -3.53
CA TYR A 123 -10.42 20.19 -3.22
C TYR A 123 -10.57 21.17 -2.09
N GLY A 124 -9.73 20.97 -1.08
CA GLY A 124 -9.43 21.98 -0.08
C GLY A 124 -8.94 23.28 -0.73
N THR A 125 -9.64 24.36 -0.43
CA THR A 125 -9.28 25.74 -0.75
C THR A 125 -7.85 26.08 -0.29
N ASN A 126 -7.10 26.77 -1.17
CA ASN A 126 -5.81 27.48 -0.94
C ASN A 126 -4.47 26.69 -1.08
N ILE A 127 -4.04 26.39 -2.32
CA ILE A 127 -2.61 26.17 -2.62
C ILE A 127 -2.17 26.99 -3.85
N LYS A 128 -1.19 27.88 -3.65
CA LYS A 128 -0.59 28.76 -4.69
C LYS A 128 0.47 27.99 -5.53
N LYS A 129 0.01 27.26 -6.57
CA LYS A 129 0.74 26.73 -7.77
C LYS A 129 1.97 25.78 -7.56
N PRO A 130 2.40 25.01 -8.60
CA PRO A 130 1.76 24.60 -9.87
C PRO A 130 1.54 23.08 -9.84
N ILE A 131 0.31 22.55 -9.86
CA ILE A 131 -0.62 22.50 -10.98
C ILE A 131 -2.03 22.71 -10.39
N LYS A 132 -2.85 23.59 -10.97
CA LYS A 132 -4.28 23.66 -10.63
C LYS A 132 -4.98 22.49 -11.35
N CYS A 133 -4.94 21.29 -10.79
CA CYS A 133 -5.60 20.12 -11.37
C CYS A 133 -6.31 19.30 -10.32
N SER A 134 -7.36 18.58 -10.75
CA SER A 134 -8.21 17.64 -10.01
C SER A 134 -7.63 17.11 -8.69
N ALA A 135 -8.32 16.96 -7.56
CA ALA A 135 -7.91 15.88 -6.65
C ALA A 135 -7.87 14.54 -7.43
N PRO A 136 -8.93 14.18 -8.20
CA PRO A 136 -8.88 13.01 -9.09
C PRO A 136 -7.80 13.11 -10.18
N LYS A 137 -7.68 14.23 -10.88
CA LYS A 137 -6.65 14.42 -11.93
C LYS A 137 -5.22 14.36 -11.39
N TYR A 138 -4.98 14.85 -10.18
CA TYR A 138 -3.69 14.74 -9.52
C TYR A 138 -3.36 13.28 -9.21
N ILE A 139 -4.32 12.54 -8.68
CA ILE A 139 -4.13 11.11 -8.37
C ILE A 139 -3.94 10.32 -9.65
N ASP A 140 -4.70 10.60 -10.71
CA ASP A 140 -4.52 10.00 -12.04
C ASP A 140 -3.10 10.21 -12.58
N TYR A 141 -2.60 11.45 -12.58
CA TYR A 141 -1.21 11.73 -12.96
C TYR A 141 -0.19 11.04 -12.06
N LEU A 142 -0.48 10.94 -10.77
CA LEU A 142 0.40 10.28 -9.81
C LEU A 142 0.46 8.78 -10.08
N MET A 143 -0.68 8.12 -10.24
CA MET A 143 -0.78 6.68 -10.46
C MET A 143 -0.21 6.30 -11.82
N THR A 144 -0.50 7.06 -12.87
CA THR A 144 0.11 6.89 -14.21
C THR A 144 1.62 7.02 -14.13
N TRP A 145 2.13 8.08 -13.49
CA TRP A 145 3.58 8.25 -13.34
C TRP A 145 4.21 7.09 -12.56
N VAL A 146 3.60 6.61 -11.48
CA VAL A 146 4.13 5.45 -10.74
C VAL A 146 4.15 4.21 -11.63
N GLN A 147 3.06 3.93 -12.34
CA GLN A 147 2.97 2.80 -13.28
C GLN A 147 4.10 2.86 -14.32
N ASP A 148 4.32 4.02 -14.95
CA ASP A 148 5.40 4.22 -15.92
C ASP A 148 6.78 3.89 -15.32
N GLN A 149 7.02 4.23 -14.05
CA GLN A 149 8.28 3.87 -13.38
C GLN A 149 8.38 2.36 -13.12
N LEU A 150 7.28 1.69 -12.78
CA LEU A 150 7.25 0.25 -12.49
C LEU A 150 7.39 -0.59 -13.77
N ASP A 151 6.92 -0.09 -14.90
CA ASP A 151 7.02 -0.75 -16.20
C ASP A 151 8.39 -0.50 -16.89
N ASP A 152 9.19 0.44 -16.39
CA ASP A 152 10.54 0.71 -16.89
C ASP A 152 11.52 -0.38 -16.45
N GLU A 153 11.81 -1.32 -17.36
CA GLU A 153 12.79 -2.40 -17.18
C GLU A 153 14.22 -1.95 -16.82
N THR A 154 14.55 -0.67 -17.01
CA THR A 154 15.83 -0.11 -16.56
C THR A 154 15.83 0.28 -15.09
N LEU A 155 14.64 0.48 -14.50
CA LEU A 155 14.42 0.81 -13.10
C LEU A 155 13.96 -0.40 -12.28
N PHE A 156 13.03 -1.18 -12.84
CA PHE A 156 12.45 -2.41 -12.27
C PHE A 156 12.71 -3.59 -13.22
N PRO A 157 13.94 -4.13 -13.25
CA PRO A 157 14.28 -5.24 -14.13
C PRO A 157 13.49 -6.50 -13.77
N SER A 158 12.81 -7.09 -14.76
CA SER A 158 12.06 -8.34 -14.60
C SER A 158 12.90 -9.60 -14.87
N LYS A 159 14.09 -9.43 -15.45
CA LYS A 159 14.98 -10.52 -15.86
C LYS A 159 15.99 -10.86 -14.77
N ILE A 160 16.06 -12.15 -14.43
CA ILE A 160 17.04 -12.70 -13.48
C ILE A 160 18.47 -12.34 -13.91
N GLY A 161 19.25 -11.85 -12.95
CA GLY A 161 20.66 -11.51 -13.15
C GLY A 161 20.91 -10.10 -13.71
N VAL A 162 19.86 -9.33 -14.00
CA VAL A 162 20.00 -7.90 -14.32
C VAL A 162 19.96 -7.11 -13.00
N PRO A 163 21.03 -6.36 -12.66
CA PRO A 163 21.06 -5.60 -11.42
C PRO A 163 20.18 -4.35 -11.49
N PHE A 164 19.62 -3.94 -10.36
CA PHE A 164 18.96 -2.65 -10.21
C PHE A 164 19.92 -1.48 -10.50
N PRO A 165 19.42 -0.35 -11.02
CA PRO A 165 20.26 0.81 -11.25
C PRO A 165 20.71 1.44 -9.92
N LYS A 166 21.84 2.16 -9.94
CA LYS A 166 22.43 2.77 -8.74
C LYS A 166 21.50 3.75 -8.00
N ASN A 167 20.56 4.36 -8.73
CA ASN A 167 19.57 5.30 -8.18
C ASN A 167 18.24 4.64 -7.79
N PHE A 168 18.10 3.31 -7.89
CA PHE A 168 16.84 2.60 -7.62
C PHE A 168 16.20 3.03 -6.29
N MET A 169 16.97 3.03 -5.20
CA MET A 169 16.45 3.39 -3.88
C MET A 169 15.89 4.82 -3.85
N SER A 170 16.50 5.76 -4.59
CA SER A 170 15.98 7.13 -4.69
C SER A 170 14.65 7.19 -5.44
N VAL A 171 14.50 6.38 -6.49
CA VAL A 171 13.25 6.24 -7.24
C VAL A 171 12.16 5.61 -6.37
N ALA A 172 12.47 4.50 -5.69
CA ALA A 172 11.54 3.80 -4.79
C ALA A 172 11.03 4.73 -3.67
N LYS A 173 11.92 5.50 -3.03
CA LYS A 173 11.52 6.51 -2.03
C LYS A 173 10.57 7.56 -2.61
N THR A 174 10.81 7.99 -3.85
CA THR A 174 9.93 8.95 -4.54
C THR A 174 8.56 8.36 -4.82
N ILE A 175 8.49 7.11 -5.29
CA ILE A 175 7.24 6.38 -5.51
C ILE A 175 6.47 6.26 -4.21
N LEU A 176 7.07 5.69 -3.16
CA LEU A 176 6.41 5.48 -1.87
C LEU A 176 5.93 6.79 -1.25
N LYS A 177 6.72 7.87 -1.35
CA LYS A 177 6.28 9.19 -0.90
C LYS A 177 5.04 9.69 -1.65
N ARG A 178 4.94 9.45 -2.95
CA ARG A 178 3.76 9.80 -3.74
C ARG A 178 2.57 8.94 -3.35
N LEU A 179 2.75 7.62 -3.21
CA LEU A 179 1.71 6.69 -2.76
C LEU A 179 1.14 7.07 -1.38
N PHE A 180 1.99 7.53 -0.46
CA PHE A 180 1.53 8.04 0.84
C PHE A 180 0.53 9.21 0.70
N ARG A 181 0.68 10.08 -0.31
CA ARG A 181 -0.26 11.19 -0.54
C ARG A 181 -1.65 10.70 -0.93
N VAL A 182 -1.74 9.56 -1.61
CA VAL A 182 -3.02 8.94 -1.95
C VAL A 182 -3.69 8.45 -0.67
N TYR A 183 -2.99 7.74 0.22
CA TYR A 183 -3.54 7.39 1.54
C TYR A 183 -4.03 8.61 2.32
N ALA A 184 -3.21 9.65 2.41
CA ALA A 184 -3.57 10.89 3.11
C ALA A 184 -4.84 11.52 2.52
N HIS A 185 -4.97 11.53 1.19
CA HIS A 185 -6.17 12.01 0.53
C HIS A 185 -7.40 11.16 0.86
N ILE A 186 -7.30 9.83 0.79
CA ILE A 186 -8.40 8.91 1.10
C ILE A 186 -8.89 9.15 2.55
N TYR A 187 -7.97 9.16 3.52
CA TYR A 187 -8.34 9.37 4.92
C TYR A 187 -8.93 10.76 5.17
N HIS A 188 -8.41 11.82 4.55
CA HIS A 188 -8.90 13.17 4.84
C HIS A 188 -10.16 13.58 4.09
N GLN A 189 -10.40 13.03 2.90
CA GLN A 189 -11.47 13.53 2.01
C GLN A 189 -12.54 12.47 1.70
N HIS A 190 -12.22 11.17 1.84
CA HIS A 190 -13.10 10.10 1.37
C HIS A 190 -13.30 8.99 2.40
N PHE A 191 -13.06 9.25 3.67
CA PHE A 191 -13.25 8.24 4.71
C PHE A 191 -14.73 7.88 4.91
N ASP A 192 -15.64 8.84 4.75
CA ASP A 192 -17.09 8.58 4.79
C ASP A 192 -17.53 7.56 3.73
N PRO A 193 -17.20 7.73 2.43
CA PRO A 193 -17.39 6.69 1.42
C PRO A 193 -16.76 5.34 1.80
N VAL A 194 -15.54 5.33 2.34
CA VAL A 194 -14.86 4.09 2.76
C VAL A 194 -15.66 3.35 3.85
N ILE A 195 -16.20 4.06 4.84
CA ILE A 195 -17.08 3.47 5.86
C ILE A 195 -18.37 2.95 5.23
N GLN A 196 -18.98 3.70 4.31
CA GLN A 196 -20.23 3.29 3.65
C GLN A 196 -20.05 2.00 2.84
N LEU A 197 -18.88 1.82 2.22
CA LEU A 197 -18.50 0.61 1.49
C LEU A 197 -18.00 -0.52 2.39
N GLN A 198 -17.87 -0.29 3.71
CA GLN A 198 -17.32 -1.24 4.69
C GLN A 198 -15.88 -1.68 4.37
N GLU A 199 -15.09 -0.76 3.83
CA GLU A 199 -13.71 -1.00 3.41
C GLU A 199 -12.67 -0.45 4.39
N GLU A 200 -13.09 0.14 5.50
CA GLU A 200 -12.20 0.80 6.47
C GLU A 200 -11.17 -0.18 7.06
N ALA A 201 -11.54 -1.44 7.27
CA ALA A 201 -10.60 -2.48 7.71
C ALA A 201 -9.49 -2.73 6.67
N HIS A 202 -9.85 -2.79 5.39
CA HIS A 202 -8.91 -3.03 4.29
C HIS A 202 -7.94 -1.84 4.15
N LEU A 203 -8.47 -0.62 4.16
CA LEU A 203 -7.68 0.61 4.13
C LEU A 203 -6.69 0.66 5.31
N ASN A 204 -7.16 0.39 6.53
CA ASN A 204 -6.33 0.44 7.74
C ASN A 204 -5.24 -0.63 7.75
N THR A 205 -5.55 -1.86 7.33
CA THR A 205 -4.55 -2.93 7.25
C THR A 205 -3.49 -2.62 6.18
N SER A 206 -3.91 -2.17 5.00
CA SER A 206 -2.99 -1.81 3.91
C SER A 206 -2.10 -0.63 4.30
N PHE A 207 -2.67 0.42 4.90
CA PHE A 207 -1.91 1.58 5.38
C PHE A 207 -0.96 1.21 6.54
N LYS A 208 -1.39 0.38 7.49
CA LYS A 208 -0.53 -0.09 8.58
C LYS A 208 0.67 -0.90 8.05
N HIS A 209 0.44 -1.79 7.09
CA HIS A 209 1.51 -2.53 6.42
C HIS A 209 2.49 -1.60 5.72
N PHE A 210 1.97 -0.63 4.95
CA PHE A 210 2.77 0.40 4.28
C PHE A 210 3.64 1.18 5.27
N ILE A 211 3.07 1.62 6.39
CA ILE A 211 3.79 2.41 7.40
C ILE A 211 4.91 1.60 8.06
N PHE A 212 4.67 0.34 8.42
CA PHE A 212 5.75 -0.49 8.96
C PHE A 212 6.87 -0.70 7.94
N PHE A 213 6.53 -0.94 6.69
CA PHE A 213 7.52 -1.13 5.63
C PHE A 213 8.40 0.11 5.41
N VAL A 214 7.79 1.29 5.26
CA VAL A 214 8.55 2.54 5.04
C VAL A 214 9.38 2.93 6.25
N GLN A 215 8.94 2.60 7.47
CA GLN A 215 9.70 2.83 8.69
C GLN A 215 10.89 1.87 8.83
N GLU A 216 10.70 0.59 8.51
CA GLU A 216 11.75 -0.44 8.59
C GLU A 216 12.96 -0.08 7.73
N PHE A 217 12.72 0.39 6.49
CA PHE A 217 13.77 0.72 5.53
C PHE A 217 14.04 2.22 5.38
N ASN A 218 13.45 3.06 6.26
CA ASN A 218 13.60 4.53 6.25
C ASN A 218 13.38 5.15 4.85
N LEU A 219 12.26 4.79 4.22
CA LEU A 219 11.92 5.13 2.83
C LEU A 219 11.19 6.47 2.69
N ILE A 220 10.61 6.98 3.78
CA ILE A 220 9.93 8.28 3.83
C ILE A 220 10.39 9.04 5.06
N ASP A 221 10.79 10.29 4.88
CA ASP A 221 11.15 11.18 5.99
C ASP A 221 9.96 11.42 6.91
N ARG A 222 10.19 11.42 8.21
CA ARG A 222 9.15 11.66 9.23
C ARG A 222 8.36 12.95 9.02
N ARG A 223 8.99 13.99 8.47
CA ARG A 223 8.34 15.27 8.16
C ARG A 223 7.25 15.14 7.10
N GLU A 224 7.45 14.24 6.13
CA GLU A 224 6.50 13.99 5.05
C GLU A 224 5.32 13.14 5.56
N LEU A 225 5.51 12.35 6.63
CA LEU A 225 4.45 11.58 7.30
C LEU A 225 3.57 12.42 8.23
N ALA A 226 3.95 13.66 8.52
CA ALA A 226 3.28 14.55 9.47
C ALA A 226 1.75 14.67 9.28
N PRO A 227 1.19 14.71 8.05
CA PRO A 227 -0.26 14.82 7.86
C PRO A 227 -1.08 13.70 8.52
N LEU A 228 -0.50 12.50 8.65
CA LEU A 228 -1.16 11.33 9.25
C LEU A 228 -0.48 10.87 10.55
N GLN A 229 0.34 11.70 11.18
CA GLN A 229 1.17 11.30 12.32
C GLN A 229 0.35 10.71 13.48
N GLU A 230 -0.77 11.33 13.84
CA GLU A 230 -1.65 10.82 14.91
C GLU A 230 -2.27 9.45 14.56
N LEU A 231 -2.69 9.28 13.30
CA LEU A 231 -3.24 8.00 12.82
C LEU A 231 -2.15 6.92 12.83
N ILE A 232 -0.94 7.24 12.38
CA ILE A 232 0.22 6.34 12.41
C ILE A 232 0.50 5.88 13.84
N GLU A 233 0.58 6.81 14.79
CA GLU A 233 0.83 6.48 16.20
C GLU A 233 -0.23 5.54 16.75
N LYS A 234 -1.50 5.78 16.45
CA LYS A 234 -2.59 4.89 16.89
C LYS A 234 -2.51 3.50 16.25
N LEU A 235 -2.36 3.42 14.94
CA LEU A 235 -2.35 2.15 14.20
C LEU A 235 -1.16 1.26 14.57
N THR A 236 -0.03 1.87 14.94
CA THR A 236 1.23 1.17 15.28
C THR A 236 1.43 0.95 16.78
N SER A 237 0.65 1.62 17.65
CA SER A 237 0.82 1.57 19.12
C SER A 237 0.69 0.18 19.74
N LYS A 238 -0.06 -0.74 19.12
CA LYS A 238 -0.33 -2.09 19.64
C LYS A 238 0.77 -3.11 19.30
N ASP A 239 1.69 -2.78 18.40
CA ASP A 239 2.78 -3.68 17.96
C ASP A 239 4.16 -3.21 18.43
N ARG A 240 4.19 -2.26 19.39
CA ARG A 240 5.36 -1.92 20.20
C ARG A 240 5.54 -2.93 21.31
#